data_AF-A0A7V0LUN6-F1
#
_entry.id   AF-A0A7V0LUN6-F1
#
_cell.length_a   1.000
_cell.length_b   1.000
_cell.length_c   1.000
_cell.angle_alpha   90.00
_cell.angle_beta   90.00
_cell.angle_gamma   90.00
#
_symmetry.space_group_name_H-M   'P 1'
#
loop_
_entity.id
_entity.type
_entity.pdbx_description
1 polymer ?
#
loop_
_entity_poly.entity_id
_entity_poly.type
_entity_poly.pdbx_seq_one_letter_code
_entity_poly.pdbx_strand_id
1 'polypeptide(L)' 'MEDSKKISTPRVSNSVAYLECQLHAYFEAGDHYIITGKIIHAEADSRYFKNMWEDEPPLLFHFGSDIYGIIKRL' A
#
# COMPACT_ATOMS: atom_id res chain seq x y z
N MET A 1 7.03 3.31 12.80
CA MET A 1 5.89 2.36 12.76
C MET A 1 4.93 2.76 13.85
N GLU A 2 3.64 2.50 13.65
CA GLU A 2 2.55 2.84 14.57
C GLU A 2 1.54 1.69 14.63
N ASP A 3 0.68 1.71 15.64
CA ASP A 3 -0.41 0.76 15.75
C ASP A 3 -1.44 0.95 14.62
N SER A 4 -1.98 -0.18 14.16
CA SER A 4 -3.08 -0.24 13.19
C SER A 4 -4.44 -0.20 13.91
N LYS A 5 -5.51 0.12 13.19
CA LYS A 5 -6.84 0.34 13.79
C LYS A 5 -7.66 -0.94 14.00
N LYS A 6 -7.49 -1.95 13.14
CA LYS A 6 -8.32 -3.18 13.12
C LYS A 6 -7.52 -4.47 13.22
N ILE A 7 -6.20 -4.44 13.01
CA ILE A 7 -5.30 -5.60 13.15
C ILE A 7 -4.12 -5.31 14.08
N SER A 8 -3.46 -6.37 14.55
CA SER A 8 -2.25 -6.27 15.38
C SER A 8 -0.98 -5.94 14.59
N THR A 9 -0.95 -6.18 13.27
CA THR A 9 0.19 -5.82 12.43
C THR A 9 0.31 -4.29 12.35
N PRO A 10 1.47 -3.71 12.68
CA PRO A 10 1.65 -2.25 12.69
C PRO A 10 1.67 -1.66 11.27
N ARG A 11 1.38 -0.35 11.19
CA ARG A 11 1.46 0.46 9.96
C ARG A 11 2.77 1.26 9.90
N VAL A 12 3.17 1.64 8.69
CA VAL A 12 4.29 2.57 8.48
C VAL A 12 3.78 4.00 8.68
N SER A 13 4.30 4.68 9.70
CA SER A 13 3.88 6.01 10.19
C SER A 13 3.85 7.10 9.11
N ASN A 14 4.74 6.99 8.12
CA ASN A 14 4.99 8.00 7.09
C ASN A 14 4.63 7.47 5.69
N SER A 15 3.74 6.47 5.62
CA SER A 15 3.10 6.05 4.38
C SER A 15 2.01 7.04 3.95
N VAL A 16 1.86 7.24 2.64
CA VAL A 16 0.80 8.12 2.10
C VAL A 16 -0.59 7.48 2.14
N ALA A 17 -0.63 6.16 2.22
CA ALA A 17 -1.82 5.37 2.44
C ALA A 17 -1.43 3.99 2.97
N TYR A 18 -2.36 3.32 3.62
CA TYR A 18 -2.20 1.93 4.05
C TYR A 18 -3.52 1.18 3.98
N LEU A 19 -3.40 -0.14 3.80
CA LEU A 19 -4.52 -1.08 3.79
C LEU A 19 -4.29 -2.10 4.90
N GLU A 20 -5.26 -2.25 5.78
CA GLU A 20 -5.27 -3.34 6.75
C GLU A 20 -6.07 -4.49 6.16
N CYS A 21 -5.42 -5.64 6.05
CA CYS A 21 -5.96 -6.80 5.36
C CYS A 21 -6.01 -8.02 6.28
N GLN A 22 -7.08 -8.81 6.16
CA GLN A 22 -7.12 -10.19 6.66
C GLN A 22 -6.77 -11.14 5.51
N LEU A 23 -5.96 -12.17 5.79
CA LEU A 23 -5.63 -13.20 4.81
C LEU A 23 -6.93 -13.84 4.29
N HIS A 24 -7.12 -13.80 2.97
CA HIS A 24 -8.28 -14.41 2.32
C HIS A 24 -7.93 -15.77 1.71
N ALA A 25 -6.86 -15.82 0.91
CA ALA A 25 -6.33 -17.03 0.29
C ALA A 25 -4.87 -16.84 -0.15
N TYR A 26 -4.16 -17.94 -0.35
CA TYR A 26 -2.85 -17.96 -1.00
C TYR A 26 -2.81 -19.07 -2.06
N PHE A 27 -2.08 -18.83 -3.15
CA PHE A 27 -1.93 -19.75 -4.28
C PHE A 27 -0.45 -19.90 -4.62
N GLU A 28 0.01 -21.11 -4.93
CA GLU A 28 1.36 -21.34 -5.45
C GLU A 28 1.49 -20.75 -6.87
N ALA A 29 2.59 -20.04 -7.13
CA ALA A 29 2.87 -19.38 -8.40
C ALA A 29 4.36 -19.50 -8.74
N GLY A 30 4.84 -20.74 -8.89
CA GLY A 30 6.27 -21.02 -9.14
C GLY A 30 7.08 -20.91 -7.85
N ASP A 31 8.04 -20.00 -7.82
CA ASP A 31 8.90 -19.72 -6.65
C ASP A 31 8.28 -18.70 -5.67
N HIS A 32 7.05 -18.25 -5.92
CA HIS A 32 6.32 -17.29 -5.09
C HIS A 32 4.91 -17.79 -4.74
N TYR A 33 4.29 -17.13 -3.76
CA TYR A 33 2.87 -17.24 -3.47
C TYR A 33 2.12 -15.98 -3.89
N ILE A 34 1.00 -16.14 -4.60
CA ILE A 34 0.01 -15.08 -4.76
C ILE A 34 -0.83 -15.05 -3.50
N ILE A 35 -0.76 -13.98 -2.73
CA ILE A 35 -1.53 -13.78 -1.51
C ILE A 35 -2.64 -12.77 -1.78
N THR A 36 -3.87 -13.14 -1.44
CA THR A 36 -5.03 -12.24 -1.50
C THR A 36 -5.49 -11.88 -0.09
N GLY A 37 -5.81 -10.60 0.12
CA GLY A 37 -6.24 -10.07 1.40
C GLY A 37 -7.60 -9.36 1.28
N LYS A 38 -8.49 -9.62 2.23
CA LYS A 38 -9.72 -8.84 2.40
C LYS A 38 -9.38 -7.55 3.13
N ILE A 39 -9.62 -6.41 2.50
CA ILE A 39 -9.46 -5.09 3.12
C ILE A 39 -10.51 -4.96 4.23
N ILE A 40 -10.07 -4.71 5.46
CA ILE A 40 -10.94 -4.45 6.61
C ILE A 40 -10.86 -3.01 7.11
N HIS A 41 -9.80 -2.28 6.73
CA HIS A 41 -9.64 -0.86 6.97
C HIS A 41 -8.69 -0.26 5.93
N ALA A 42 -8.93 1.00 5.56
CA ALA A 42 -8.09 1.73 4.63
C ALA A 42 -8.08 3.20 5.01
N GLU A 43 -6.89 3.81 4.98
CA GLU A 43 -6.72 5.25 5.14
C GLU A 43 -5.68 5.74 4.15
N ALA A 44 -5.88 6.98 3.70
CA ALA A 44 -4.95 7.72 2.85
C ALA A 44 -4.81 9.14 3.39
N ASP A 45 -3.68 9.76 3.09
CA ASP A 45 -3.41 11.13 3.44
C ASP A 45 -4.39 12.07 2.71
N SER A 46 -5.17 12.81 3.49
CA SER A 46 -6.23 13.70 3.01
C SER A 46 -5.72 14.86 2.17
N ARG A 47 -4.40 15.13 2.20
CA ARG A 47 -3.75 16.09 1.27
C ARG A 47 -3.83 15.62 -0.17
N TYR A 48 -3.79 14.31 -0.41
CA TYR A 48 -3.72 13.71 -1.75
C TYR A 48 -5.00 12.95 -2.13
N PHE A 49 -5.77 12.49 -1.14
CA PHE A 49 -6.93 11.62 -1.36
C PHE A 49 -8.18 12.14 -0.63
N LYS A 50 -9.27 12.35 -1.37
CA LYS A 50 -10.60 12.63 -0.80
C LYS A 50 -11.57 11.49 -1.12
N ASN A 51 -12.13 11.52 -2.32
CA ASN A 51 -12.92 10.41 -2.89
C ASN A 51 -12.11 9.63 -3.93
N MET A 52 -11.08 10.27 -4.47
CA MET A 52 -10.11 9.74 -5.41
C MET A 52 -8.78 10.48 -5.18
N TRP A 53 -7.73 10.05 -5.88
CA TRP A 53 -6.46 10.78 -5.93
C TRP A 53 -6.67 12.09 -6.69
N GLU A 54 -6.68 13.21 -5.96
CA GLU A 54 -6.91 14.55 -6.49
C GLU A 54 -5.61 15.34 -6.69
N ASP A 55 -4.55 14.94 -5.98
CA ASP A 55 -3.20 15.49 -6.11
C ASP A 55 -2.19 14.34 -6.24
N GLU A 56 -0.96 14.63 -6.65
CA GLU A 56 0.09 13.64 -6.87
C GLU A 56 0.92 13.42 -5.60
N PRO A 57 0.68 12.34 -4.84
CA PRO A 57 1.63 11.94 -3.83
C PRO A 57 2.93 11.48 -4.49
N PRO A 58 4.10 11.65 -3.83
CA PRO A 58 5.38 11.18 -4.34
C PRO A 58 5.47 9.64 -4.24
N LEU A 59 4.72 8.93 -5.09
CA LEU A 59 4.72 7.47 -5.14
C LEU A 59 6.08 6.97 -5.61
N LEU A 60 6.63 6.02 -4.86
CA LEU A 60 7.87 5.35 -5.18
C LEU A 60 7.58 4.17 -6.11
N PHE A 61 8.17 4.18 -7.30
CA PHE A 61 8.10 3.08 -8.26
C PHE A 61 9.43 2.31 -8.27
N HIS A 62 9.35 0.98 -8.29
CA HIS A 62 10.51 0.08 -8.40
C HIS A 62 10.62 -0.43 -9.84
N PHE A 63 11.79 -0.24 -10.45
CA PHE A 63 12.05 -0.61 -11.85
C PHE A 63 12.91 -1.87 -12.00
N GLY A 64 13.30 -2.49 -10.89
CA GLY A 64 14.20 -3.65 -10.85
C GLY A 64 15.57 -3.32 -10.24
N SER A 65 16.22 -4.33 -9.67
CA SER A 65 17.46 -4.15 -8.88
C SER A 65 17.27 -3.07 -7.80
N ASP A 66 18.22 -2.17 -7.69
CA ASP A 66 18.30 -0.99 -6.83
C ASP A 66 17.79 0.29 -7.52
N ILE A 67 17.04 0.16 -8.63
CA ILE A 67 16.55 1.30 -9.42
C ILE A 67 15.13 1.67 -8.99
N TYR A 68 14.97 2.92 -8.55
CA TYR A 68 13.70 3.49 -8.12
C TYR A 68 13.48 4.89 -8.70
N GLY A 69 12.23 5.36 -8.76
CA GLY A 69 11.93 6.72 -9.20
C GLY A 69 10.51 7.18 -8.88
N ILE A 70 10.26 8.45 -9.19
CA ILE A 70 8.95 9.09 -9.10
C ILE A 70 8.47 9.37 -10.52
N ILE A 71 7.24 8.98 -10.82
CA ILE A 71 6.59 9.28 -12.10
C ILE A 71 5.71 10.52 -11.89
N LYS A 72 5.88 11.54 -12.74
CA LYS A 72 5.01 12.71 -12.78
C LYS A 72 4.07 12.57 -13.98
N ARG A 73 2.79 12.91 -13.84
CA ARG A 73 1.94 13.04 -15.03
C ARG A 73 2.35 14.26 -15.85
N LEU A 74 2.14 14.15 -17.16
CA LEU A 74 2.32 15.21 -18.15
C LEU A 74 1.15 16.18 -18.12
#